data_AF-A0A8H5HD58-F1
#
_entry.id   AF-A0A8H5HD58-F1
#
_cell.length_a   1.000
_cell.length_b   1.000
_cell.length_c   1.000
_cell.angle_alpha   90.00
_cell.angle_beta   90.00
_cell.angle_gamma   90.00
#
_symmetry.space_group_name_H-M   'P 1'
#
loop_
_entity.id
_entity.type
_entity.pdbx_description
1 polymer ?
#
loop_
_entity_poly.entity_id
_entity_poly.type
_entity_poly.pdbx_seq_one_letter_code
_entity_poly.pdbx_strand_id
1 'polypeptide(L)'
;MRFSGLYRHCHPLLFFSEYSIQMAMVQRRASARIRTMATAAPAATSSSPEPERDAETSTRKRKRVARTVKIIPSQLEAVDDDRDKLSSLSPSPSPPPKKPRKQRKTKVQKPKTKSKVEAVDDGDGDGKPETISPKKPRKPRASRPKPEPVYVIPDVERRETKFRGRLGYACLNTILRSKRPASEAVFCSRTCRIDSIKKNGMEWVKDLGKRNVQDLMILIQWNEDNVCVQTALKRRGVLTSVPSFAQKIRFLRISSEMFPFASHPIYGYSLDYCSDLLAQAGALANKYGHRITTHPGQFTQLGSPKPNVVENSIRELKYHCEMLDLMGIGKDGVMIIHGGGVYDDKPAALERIKTTIRGVLPQNVRERLVLENDELCYNAEDLLPICESLSVPLVFDYHHDALYPSTIPPSTIIQRANAIFARRGIRPKQHLSEPRPGAETLMERRAHADRCEKLPAELEMEGVAMDVDLMIEAKDKEQAVLQLYRVYGLEEVKHESLRPPNLNQSKETKGRKSNKKGKKGKGGEEEEGDAEEEGERGVGVDGVDEAQVVD
;
A
#
# COMPACT_ATOMS: atom_id res chain seq x y z
N MET A 1 -48.54 68.94 2.32
CA MET A 1 -48.32 70.32 2.85
C MET A 1 -48.48 70.29 4.37
N ARG A 2 -47.80 71.18 5.12
CA ARG A 2 -47.82 71.30 6.62
C ARG A 2 -47.27 70.04 7.32
N PHE A 3 -46.06 69.96 7.92
CA PHE A 3 -45.00 70.90 8.35
C PHE A 3 -45.07 71.41 9.81
N SER A 4 -44.27 70.78 10.70
CA SER A 4 -43.80 71.25 12.03
C SER A 4 -42.84 70.18 12.61
N GLY A 5 -41.70 70.45 13.27
CA GLY A 5 -40.97 71.70 13.53
C GLY A 5 -39.89 71.52 14.63
N LEU A 6 -38.79 72.31 14.60
CA LEU A 6 -37.57 72.29 15.46
C LEU A 6 -36.52 71.19 15.10
N TYR A 7 -35.19 71.40 14.95
CA TYR A 7 -34.15 72.20 15.66
C TYR A 7 -33.67 71.54 17.00
N ARG A 8 -32.36 71.42 17.35
CA ARG A 8 -31.07 71.83 16.72
C ARG A 8 -29.83 71.09 17.33
N HIS A 9 -28.77 70.88 16.52
CA HIS A 9 -27.30 70.88 16.83
C HIS A 9 -26.59 70.02 17.94
N CYS A 10 -25.35 69.60 17.57
CA CYS A 10 -24.09 69.53 18.35
C CYS A 10 -23.63 68.25 19.13
N HIS A 11 -22.29 68.20 19.33
CA HIS A 11 -21.43 67.13 19.89
C HIS A 11 -21.48 67.04 21.44
N PRO A 12 -21.16 65.86 22.03
CA PRO A 12 -19.82 65.58 22.62
C PRO A 12 -19.15 64.34 21.98
N LEU A 13 -17.88 63.93 22.16
CA LEU A 13 -16.80 64.11 23.15
C LEU A 13 -16.80 63.16 24.38
N LEU A 14 -15.83 62.23 24.35
CA LEU A 14 -14.95 61.69 25.41
C LEU A 14 -15.50 61.31 26.81
N PHE A 15 -15.07 60.14 27.30
CA PHE A 15 -14.17 59.86 28.46
C PHE A 15 -14.32 58.35 28.81
N PHE A 16 -13.37 57.56 29.34
CA PHE A 16 -11.89 57.57 29.43
C PHE A 16 -11.45 56.22 30.09
N SER A 17 -10.22 55.74 29.87
CA SER A 17 -9.48 54.75 30.72
C SER A 17 -10.08 53.32 30.94
N GLU A 18 -9.30 52.27 31.27
CA GLU A 18 -7.88 52.19 31.64
C GLU A 18 -7.16 50.87 31.23
N TYR A 19 -5.84 50.87 31.36
CA TYR A 19 -4.84 49.78 31.35
C TYR A 19 -4.85 48.67 30.27
N SER A 20 -3.83 48.77 29.42
CA SER A 20 -3.00 47.62 29.01
C SER A 20 -1.57 47.87 29.51
N ILE A 21 -0.90 46.84 30.06
CA ILE A 21 0.58 46.65 30.13
C ILE A 21 0.89 45.35 30.91
N GLN A 22 2.05 44.73 30.61
CA GLN A 22 2.56 43.41 31.04
C GLN A 22 2.11 42.22 30.17
N MET A 23 3.00 41.33 29.72
CA MET A 23 4.47 41.40 29.72
C MET A 23 5.08 40.64 28.53
N ALA A 24 6.10 41.22 27.88
CA ALA A 24 6.88 40.58 26.83
C ALA A 24 8.34 41.10 26.86
N MET A 25 9.28 40.26 26.41
CA MET A 25 10.74 40.45 26.42
C MET A 25 11.45 40.30 27.79
N VAL A 26 11.97 39.10 28.06
CA VAL A 26 13.27 38.92 28.73
C VAL A 26 14.21 38.12 27.82
N GLN A 27 14.88 38.88 26.95
CA GLN A 27 16.28 38.76 26.52
C GLN A 27 16.97 37.38 26.44
N ARG A 28 17.42 37.04 25.21
CA ARG A 28 18.70 36.35 24.99
C ARG A 28 19.83 37.38 24.89
N ARG A 29 20.86 37.32 25.75
CA ARG A 29 22.32 37.49 25.43
C ARG A 29 23.20 37.92 26.64
N ALA A 30 23.94 36.95 27.18
CA ALA A 30 25.33 37.11 27.63
C ALA A 30 25.95 35.69 27.55
N SER A 31 26.88 35.38 26.65
CA SER A 31 28.26 35.86 26.45
C SER A 31 29.26 35.19 27.40
N ALA A 32 30.33 34.64 26.81
CA ALA A 32 31.18 33.58 27.39
C ALA A 32 32.41 34.06 28.18
N ARG A 33 33.25 33.08 28.61
CA ARG A 33 34.38 33.13 29.57
C ARG A 33 33.86 32.95 31.02
N ILE A 34 34.54 32.25 31.94
CA ILE A 34 35.99 32.00 32.12
C ILE A 34 36.31 30.48 32.34
N ARG A 35 37.56 30.06 32.11
CA ARG A 35 38.13 28.76 32.57
C ARG A 35 38.84 28.93 33.91
N THR A 36 38.73 27.98 34.85
CA THR A 36 39.85 27.21 35.49
C THR A 36 39.46 26.59 36.85
N MET A 37 39.94 25.35 37.10
CA MET A 37 40.21 24.69 38.41
C MET A 37 39.00 24.47 39.36
N ALA A 38 38.72 23.30 39.96
CA ALA A 38 39.49 22.19 40.57
C ALA A 38 39.55 22.31 42.11
N THR A 39 39.74 21.18 42.82
CA THR A 39 39.58 20.97 44.29
C THR A 39 38.12 21.05 44.78
N ALA A 40 37.67 20.38 45.85
CA ALA A 40 38.13 19.16 46.54
C ALA A 40 36.96 18.59 47.39
N ALA A 41 37.11 17.38 47.95
CA ALA A 41 36.13 16.75 48.86
C ALA A 41 36.65 16.64 50.31
N PRO A 42 35.74 16.56 51.30
CA PRO A 42 35.93 15.77 52.53
C PRO A 42 35.00 14.52 52.52
N ALA A 43 35.47 13.31 52.81
CA ALA A 43 35.69 12.71 54.15
C ALA A 43 34.36 12.27 54.83
N ALA A 44 34.03 10.96 54.88
CA ALA A 44 34.45 9.94 55.87
C ALA A 44 33.55 9.95 57.14
N THR A 45 33.20 8.84 57.82
CA THR A 45 34.00 7.66 58.22
C THR A 45 33.25 6.31 58.33
N SER A 46 34.04 5.23 58.31
CA SER A 46 33.94 3.84 58.85
C SER A 46 32.91 3.49 59.97
N SER A 47 32.61 2.22 60.32
CA SER A 47 33.51 1.03 60.36
C SER A 47 32.83 -0.38 60.34
N SER A 48 33.62 -1.41 59.99
CA SER A 48 33.32 -2.87 60.09
C SER A 48 33.52 -3.44 61.52
N PRO A 49 33.35 -4.75 61.77
CA PRO A 49 34.48 -5.70 61.59
C PRO A 49 34.16 -7.13 61.06
N GLU A 50 35.24 -7.80 60.65
CA GLU A 50 35.43 -9.25 60.37
C GLU A 50 35.89 -9.99 61.67
N PRO A 51 36.31 -11.30 61.72
CA PRO A 51 36.80 -12.25 60.69
C PRO A 51 36.04 -13.61 60.73
N GLU A 52 36.47 -14.82 60.31
CA GLU A 52 37.77 -15.49 60.06
C GLU A 52 37.76 -16.41 58.80
N ARG A 53 38.54 -17.50 58.80
CA ARG A 53 39.14 -18.25 57.68
C ARG A 53 38.67 -19.71 57.64
N ASP A 54 38.75 -20.32 56.45
CA ASP A 54 39.63 -21.47 56.10
C ASP A 54 39.22 -21.99 54.70
N ALA A 55 40.09 -22.16 53.68
CA ALA A 55 41.32 -22.95 53.54
C ALA A 55 41.07 -24.39 53.02
N GLU A 56 41.24 -24.61 51.69
CA GLU A 56 42.07 -25.74 51.19
C GLU A 56 42.44 -25.64 49.69
N THR A 57 43.24 -26.60 49.21
CA THR A 57 44.00 -26.53 47.94
C THR A 57 43.45 -27.39 46.80
N SER A 58 43.67 -26.95 45.56
CA SER A 58 44.11 -27.85 44.47
C SER A 58 44.80 -27.08 43.34
N THR A 59 45.65 -27.74 42.55
CA THR A 59 46.50 -27.09 41.54
C THR A 59 46.44 -27.75 40.16
N ARG A 60 46.50 -26.94 39.09
CA ARG A 60 47.25 -27.31 37.87
C ARG A 60 47.78 -26.09 37.11
N LYS A 61 48.83 -26.30 36.31
CA LYS A 61 49.75 -25.27 35.84
C LYS A 61 49.72 -25.08 34.32
N ARG A 62 49.74 -23.80 33.90
CA ARG A 62 50.36 -23.31 32.64
C ARG A 62 49.61 -23.75 31.35
N LYS A 63 49.76 -23.09 30.19
CA LYS A 63 50.90 -22.31 29.67
C LYS A 63 50.45 -21.02 28.96
N ARG A 64 51.27 -19.97 29.06
CA ARG A 64 51.03 -18.63 28.50
C ARG A 64 51.94 -18.43 27.28
N VAL A 65 51.41 -17.98 26.16
CA VAL A 65 52.18 -17.45 25.02
C VAL A 65 51.53 -16.15 24.58
N ALA A 66 52.33 -15.10 24.41
CA ALA A 66 51.90 -13.82 23.87
C ALA A 66 52.80 -13.46 22.68
N ARG A 67 52.25 -12.78 21.68
CA ARG A 67 53.01 -12.08 20.64
C ARG A 67 52.25 -10.81 20.24
N THR A 68 53.01 -9.83 19.77
CA THR A 68 52.66 -8.42 19.98
C THR A 68 52.91 -7.59 18.72
N VAL A 69 51.89 -6.82 18.31
CA VAL A 69 51.95 -5.60 17.48
C VAL A 69 52.56 -5.71 16.06
N LYS A 70 51.76 -5.32 15.06
CA LYS A 70 52.08 -4.13 14.23
C LYS A 70 50.83 -3.50 13.62
N ILE A 71 50.82 -2.16 13.61
CA ILE A 71 49.86 -1.28 12.91
C ILE A 71 50.68 -0.53 11.85
N ILE A 72 50.09 -0.26 10.68
CA ILE A 72 50.70 0.52 9.58
C ILE A 72 49.63 1.49 9.02
N PRO A 73 49.91 2.79 8.86
CA PRO A 73 48.91 3.76 8.39
C PRO A 73 49.14 4.32 6.96
N SER A 74 48.04 4.47 6.22
CA SER A 74 47.67 5.60 5.31
C SER A 74 48.52 6.03 4.09
N GLN A 75 47.84 6.78 3.20
CA GLN A 75 48.26 7.50 1.97
C GLN A 75 48.17 6.62 0.69
N LEU A 76 47.32 6.89 -0.31
CA LEU A 76 47.04 8.07 -1.16
C LEU A 76 48.15 8.39 -2.17
N GLU A 77 47.81 8.26 -3.46
CA GLU A 77 48.04 9.22 -4.56
C GLU A 77 47.02 8.95 -5.69
N ALA A 78 46.87 9.88 -6.64
CA ALA A 78 46.00 9.77 -7.81
C ALA A 78 46.67 10.44 -9.03
N VAL A 79 46.37 9.95 -10.24
CA VAL A 79 46.87 10.51 -11.51
C VAL A 79 45.84 10.36 -12.63
N ASP A 80 45.53 11.47 -13.29
CA ASP A 80 44.98 11.53 -14.65
C ASP A 80 46.15 11.68 -15.65
N ASP A 81 46.05 11.17 -16.89
CA ASP A 81 45.82 11.98 -18.11
C ASP A 81 45.83 11.14 -19.43
N ASP A 82 45.34 11.77 -20.50
CA ASP A 82 45.61 11.63 -21.95
C ASP A 82 45.36 10.33 -22.78
N ARG A 83 44.24 10.38 -23.52
CA ARG A 83 44.06 10.16 -25.00
C ARG A 83 44.53 8.92 -25.78
N ASP A 84 43.56 8.43 -26.58
CA ASP A 84 43.61 8.04 -28.01
C ASP A 84 44.88 7.41 -28.63
N LYS A 85 44.76 6.13 -29.05
CA LYS A 85 44.87 5.74 -30.48
C LYS A 85 44.38 4.32 -30.81
N LEU A 86 44.40 3.97 -32.11
CA LEU A 86 43.58 2.93 -32.73
C LEU A 86 44.40 1.73 -33.28
N SER A 87 43.79 0.54 -33.22
CA SER A 87 43.94 -0.63 -34.12
C SER A 87 45.30 -1.30 -34.38
N SER A 88 45.41 -2.60 -33.99
CA SER A 88 45.98 -3.67 -34.85
C SER A 88 45.60 -5.10 -34.39
N LEU A 89 44.82 -5.82 -35.22
CA LEU A 89 44.74 -7.28 -35.47
C LEU A 89 45.20 -8.28 -34.35
N SER A 90 44.34 -9.08 -33.69
CA SER A 90 43.61 -10.32 -34.14
C SER A 90 44.44 -11.63 -34.13
N PRO A 91 43.88 -12.85 -33.85
CA PRO A 91 42.57 -13.22 -33.26
C PRO A 91 42.62 -14.34 -32.15
N SER A 92 41.45 -14.83 -31.72
CA SER A 92 41.13 -15.72 -30.58
C SER A 92 41.61 -17.20 -30.64
N PRO A 93 41.41 -17.95 -29.54
CA PRO A 93 40.70 -19.24 -29.60
C PRO A 93 39.34 -19.24 -28.86
N SER A 94 38.46 -20.20 -29.16
CA SER A 94 37.05 -20.24 -28.74
C SER A 94 36.69 -21.45 -27.85
N PRO A 95 35.64 -21.39 -27.01
CA PRO A 95 35.19 -22.51 -26.17
C PRO A 95 34.51 -23.68 -26.95
N PRO A 96 34.40 -24.88 -26.34
CA PRO A 96 34.14 -26.16 -27.04
C PRO A 96 32.69 -26.42 -27.52
N PRO A 97 32.48 -27.42 -28.41
CA PRO A 97 31.27 -27.54 -29.24
C PRO A 97 30.09 -28.34 -28.63
N LYS A 98 28.89 -28.12 -29.21
CA LYS A 98 27.66 -28.86 -28.90
C LYS A 98 27.50 -30.12 -29.79
N LYS A 99 26.91 -31.19 -29.24
CA LYS A 99 26.67 -32.48 -29.92
C LYS A 99 25.60 -32.38 -31.04
N PRO A 100 25.62 -33.27 -32.06
CA PRO A 100 24.98 -33.03 -33.36
C PRO A 100 23.49 -33.41 -33.45
N ARG A 101 22.77 -32.73 -34.34
CA ARG A 101 21.37 -32.99 -34.71
C ARG A 101 21.33 -33.76 -36.04
N LYS A 102 20.70 -34.95 -36.08
CA LYS A 102 20.62 -35.77 -37.32
C LYS A 102 19.79 -35.07 -38.41
N GLN A 103 20.23 -35.19 -39.65
CA GLN A 103 19.58 -34.61 -40.84
C GLN A 103 18.55 -35.57 -41.46
N ARG A 104 17.54 -35.04 -42.16
CA ARG A 104 17.05 -35.70 -43.39
C ARG A 104 16.52 -34.71 -44.44
N LYS A 105 17.25 -34.70 -45.56
CA LYS A 105 17.18 -33.98 -46.85
C LYS A 105 15.86 -33.32 -47.30
N THR A 106 16.07 -32.14 -47.90
CA THR A 106 15.19 -31.33 -48.76
C THR A 106 14.46 -32.06 -49.90
N LYS A 107 13.31 -31.51 -50.33
CA LYS A 107 12.95 -31.39 -51.76
C LYS A 107 12.19 -30.07 -52.02
N VAL A 108 12.32 -29.54 -53.23
CA VAL A 108 11.75 -28.25 -53.68
C VAL A 108 10.45 -28.49 -54.46
N GLN A 109 9.45 -27.61 -54.31
CA GLN A 109 8.40 -27.46 -55.31
C GLN A 109 7.68 -26.09 -55.28
N LYS A 110 7.68 -25.43 -56.44
CA LYS A 110 6.67 -24.48 -56.96
C LYS A 110 6.31 -25.00 -58.37
N PRO A 111 5.22 -24.52 -59.00
CA PRO A 111 3.91 -24.14 -58.45
C PRO A 111 2.86 -25.19 -58.87
N LYS A 112 1.56 -24.96 -58.61
CA LYS A 112 0.48 -25.57 -59.41
C LYS A 112 -0.54 -24.53 -59.86
N THR A 113 -0.90 -24.63 -61.12
CA THR A 113 -1.81 -23.76 -61.87
C THR A 113 -3.27 -24.02 -61.55
N LYS A 114 -4.12 -23.02 -61.80
CA LYS A 114 -5.53 -23.25 -62.14
C LYS A 114 -5.62 -23.48 -63.65
N SER A 115 -6.38 -24.48 -64.08
CA SER A 115 -6.78 -24.71 -65.47
C SER A 115 -8.21 -25.27 -65.50
N LYS A 116 -8.94 -24.97 -66.57
CA LYS A 116 -10.40 -25.10 -66.69
C LYS A 116 -10.74 -26.02 -67.87
N VAL A 117 -11.59 -27.02 -67.66
CA VAL A 117 -12.35 -27.75 -68.69
C VAL A 117 -13.73 -28.04 -68.11
N GLU A 118 -14.76 -28.08 -68.96
CA GLU A 118 -16.18 -28.16 -68.60
C GLU A 118 -16.78 -29.54 -68.94
N ALA A 119 -17.88 -29.90 -68.27
CA ALA A 119 -18.83 -30.89 -68.75
C ALA A 119 -20.25 -30.54 -68.24
N VAL A 120 -21.19 -30.57 -69.18
CA VAL A 120 -22.66 -30.50 -69.08
C VAL A 120 -23.25 -31.51 -68.07
N ASP A 121 -24.43 -31.30 -67.47
CA ASP A 121 -25.35 -30.13 -67.46
C ASP A 121 -26.04 -30.06 -66.05
N ASP A 122 -27.24 -29.54 -65.72
CA ASP A 122 -28.48 -29.19 -66.43
C ASP A 122 -29.36 -28.24 -65.56
N GLY A 123 -30.50 -27.76 -66.08
CA GLY A 123 -31.70 -27.61 -65.24
C GLY A 123 -32.23 -26.22 -64.85
N ASP A 124 -32.28 -25.25 -65.79
CA ASP A 124 -33.21 -24.09 -65.84
C ASP A 124 -33.24 -23.04 -64.68
N GLY A 125 -33.69 -21.80 -64.96
CA GLY A 125 -33.92 -20.74 -63.97
C GLY A 125 -33.48 -19.32 -64.37
N ASP A 126 -34.38 -18.56 -65.00
CA ASP A 126 -34.18 -17.17 -65.49
C ASP A 126 -33.87 -16.11 -64.39
N GLY A 127 -33.20 -15.00 -64.77
CA GLY A 127 -32.99 -13.83 -63.90
C GLY A 127 -31.80 -12.92 -64.26
N LYS A 128 -32.07 -11.68 -64.72
CA LYS A 128 -31.04 -10.65 -65.00
C LYS A 128 -30.57 -9.86 -63.74
N PRO A 129 -29.39 -9.21 -63.76
CA PRO A 129 -28.72 -8.74 -62.54
C PRO A 129 -29.07 -7.31 -62.09
N GLU A 130 -29.12 -7.08 -60.77
CA GLU A 130 -29.09 -5.75 -60.16
C GLU A 130 -27.67 -5.33 -59.72
N THR A 131 -27.35 -4.04 -59.84
CA THR A 131 -26.02 -3.48 -59.54
C THR A 131 -25.79 -3.20 -58.05
N ILE A 132 -24.86 -3.91 -57.42
CA ILE A 132 -24.51 -3.70 -56.01
C ILE A 132 -23.70 -2.41 -55.81
N SER A 133 -24.33 -1.38 -55.24
CA SER A 133 -23.66 -0.15 -54.80
C SER A 133 -22.90 -0.34 -53.47
N PRO A 134 -21.69 0.25 -53.30
CA PRO A 134 -20.87 0.05 -52.11
C PRO A 134 -21.45 0.73 -50.86
N LYS A 135 -21.67 -0.05 -49.80
CA LYS A 135 -22.23 0.43 -48.52
C LYS A 135 -21.19 1.27 -47.75
N LYS A 136 -21.46 2.57 -47.59
CA LYS A 136 -20.64 3.51 -46.78
C LYS A 136 -20.48 3.00 -45.33
N PRO A 137 -19.31 3.22 -44.68
CA PRO A 137 -19.08 2.77 -43.31
C PRO A 137 -20.05 3.46 -42.33
N ARG A 138 -20.68 2.68 -41.45
CA ARG A 138 -21.58 3.21 -40.42
C ARG A 138 -20.75 3.99 -39.39
N LYS A 139 -20.97 5.31 -39.29
CA LYS A 139 -20.50 6.11 -38.15
C LYS A 139 -21.01 5.47 -36.83
N PRO A 140 -20.21 5.43 -35.76
CA PRO A 140 -20.70 4.95 -34.47
C PRO A 140 -21.85 5.86 -34.02
N ARG A 141 -22.99 5.25 -33.64
CA ARG A 141 -24.06 5.98 -32.95
C ARG A 141 -23.49 6.44 -31.60
N ALA A 142 -23.44 7.75 -31.38
CA ALA A 142 -23.26 8.27 -30.03
C ALA A 142 -24.39 7.71 -29.17
N SER A 143 -24.05 6.89 -28.18
CA SER A 143 -25.03 6.41 -27.20
C SER A 143 -25.54 7.62 -26.42
N ARG A 144 -26.87 7.84 -26.41
CA ARG A 144 -27.47 8.75 -25.41
C ARG A 144 -26.92 8.36 -24.04
N PRO A 145 -26.50 9.33 -23.19
CA PRO A 145 -26.13 9.01 -21.82
C PRO A 145 -27.32 8.28 -21.17
N LYS A 146 -27.03 7.16 -20.51
CA LYS A 146 -28.05 6.52 -19.67
C LYS A 146 -28.36 7.50 -18.53
N PRO A 147 -29.63 7.66 -18.12
CA PRO A 147 -29.93 8.41 -16.91
C PRO A 147 -29.17 7.78 -15.74
N GLU A 148 -28.67 8.61 -14.83
CA GLU A 148 -27.98 8.10 -13.65
C GLU A 148 -28.95 7.27 -12.79
N PRO A 149 -28.53 6.12 -12.25
CA PRO A 149 -29.39 5.30 -11.40
C PRO A 149 -29.69 6.05 -10.10
N VAL A 150 -30.96 6.39 -9.90
CA VAL A 150 -31.46 6.84 -8.60
C VAL A 150 -31.41 5.65 -7.64
N TYR A 151 -30.69 5.79 -6.54
CA TYR A 151 -30.56 4.75 -5.52
C TYR A 151 -31.52 5.02 -4.37
N VAL A 152 -32.27 3.99 -3.96
CA VAL A 152 -32.90 3.98 -2.62
C VAL A 152 -31.81 3.62 -1.63
N ILE A 153 -31.51 4.54 -0.71
CA ILE A 153 -30.49 4.36 0.32
C ILE A 153 -31.18 4.04 1.65
N PRO A 154 -30.95 2.87 2.25
CA PRO A 154 -31.49 2.57 3.58
C PRO A 154 -31.01 3.57 4.63
N ASP A 155 -31.87 3.87 5.58
CA ASP A 155 -31.46 4.50 6.83
C ASP A 155 -30.60 3.56 7.68
N VAL A 156 -29.89 4.15 8.64
CA VAL A 156 -29.02 3.42 9.56
C VAL A 156 -29.44 3.73 10.99
N GLU A 157 -29.33 2.74 11.85
CA GLU A 157 -29.39 2.95 13.30
C GLU A 157 -28.30 3.94 13.71
N ARG A 158 -28.67 4.97 14.47
CA ARG A 158 -27.72 5.93 15.03
C ARG A 158 -27.10 5.37 16.31
N ARG A 159 -25.79 5.53 16.47
CA ARG A 159 -25.02 5.07 17.63
C ARG A 159 -24.08 6.18 18.09
N GLU A 160 -23.84 6.28 19.39
CA GLU A 160 -22.91 7.27 19.96
C GLU A 160 -21.47 6.75 19.95
N THR A 161 -20.49 7.66 20.02
CA THR A 161 -19.05 7.33 20.07
C THR A 161 -18.21 8.48 20.62
N LYS A 162 -17.16 8.15 21.38
CA LYS A 162 -16.10 9.07 21.80
C LYS A 162 -14.98 9.19 20.76
N PHE A 163 -14.97 8.38 19.70
CA PHE A 163 -13.97 8.43 18.64
C PHE A 163 -13.85 9.81 18.00
N ARG A 164 -12.63 10.37 17.97
CA ARG A 164 -12.28 11.64 17.27
C ARG A 164 -11.19 11.45 16.21
N GLY A 165 -10.85 10.19 15.92
CA GLY A 165 -9.87 9.80 14.91
C GLY A 165 -10.35 10.01 13.47
N ARG A 166 -9.49 9.70 12.50
CA ARG A 166 -9.85 9.75 11.07
C ARG A 166 -10.19 8.36 10.54
N LEU A 167 -11.32 8.22 9.87
CA LEU A 167 -11.61 7.04 9.05
C LEU A 167 -10.98 7.20 7.65
N GLY A 168 -10.52 6.10 7.07
CA GLY A 168 -9.95 6.06 5.72
C GLY A 168 -10.26 4.77 4.97
N TYR A 169 -9.94 4.71 3.68
CA TYR A 169 -10.11 3.51 2.85
C TYR A 169 -8.92 3.25 1.92
N ALA A 170 -8.92 2.08 1.27
CA ALA A 170 -7.80 1.60 0.46
C ALA A 170 -8.01 1.61 -1.07
N CYS A 171 -6.97 2.07 -1.77
CA CYS A 171 -6.62 1.89 -3.18
C CYS A 171 -7.54 2.51 -4.25
N LEU A 172 -8.86 2.53 -4.09
CA LEU A 172 -9.80 3.05 -5.08
C LEU A 172 -11.09 3.57 -4.45
N ASN A 173 -11.77 4.45 -5.18
CA ASN A 173 -13.13 4.91 -4.88
C ASN A 173 -14.12 4.22 -5.84
N THR A 174 -15.17 3.57 -5.34
CA THR A 174 -16.08 2.76 -6.15
C THR A 174 -16.92 3.60 -7.11
N ILE A 175 -17.33 4.80 -6.70
CA ILE A 175 -18.09 5.74 -7.53
C ILE A 175 -17.23 6.25 -8.69
N LEU A 176 -16.04 6.77 -8.40
CA LEU A 176 -15.11 7.27 -9.41
C LEU A 176 -14.66 6.15 -10.38
N ARG A 177 -14.48 4.92 -9.88
CA ARG A 177 -14.17 3.73 -10.69
C ARG A 177 -15.35 3.29 -11.59
N SER A 178 -16.58 3.65 -11.25
CA SER A 178 -17.80 3.23 -11.93
C SER A 178 -18.35 4.22 -12.97
N LYS A 179 -17.78 5.43 -13.06
CA LYS A 179 -18.19 6.49 -14.02
C LYS A 179 -18.31 6.00 -15.47
N ARG A 180 -19.23 6.61 -16.23
CA ARG A 180 -19.49 6.31 -17.65
C ARG A 180 -19.65 7.62 -18.42
N PRO A 181 -19.00 7.79 -19.59
CA PRO A 181 -18.16 6.84 -20.34
C PRO A 181 -16.91 6.37 -19.59
N ALA A 182 -16.39 5.19 -19.96
CA ALA A 182 -15.28 4.56 -19.24
C ALA A 182 -13.93 5.32 -19.33
N SER A 183 -13.86 6.34 -20.19
CA SER A 183 -12.78 7.34 -20.25
C SER A 183 -12.73 8.28 -19.05
N GLU A 184 -13.84 8.43 -18.31
CA GLU A 184 -13.96 9.29 -17.13
C GLU A 184 -13.84 8.50 -15.81
N ALA A 185 -13.64 7.18 -15.89
CA ALA A 185 -13.46 6.33 -14.72
C ALA A 185 -12.02 6.40 -14.21
N VAL A 186 -11.88 6.51 -12.89
CA VAL A 186 -10.62 6.75 -12.17
C VAL A 186 -9.99 5.41 -11.76
N PHE A 187 -8.71 5.23 -12.08
CA PHE A 187 -7.89 4.05 -11.83
C PHE A 187 -6.53 4.45 -11.24
N CYS A 188 -6.41 4.54 -9.92
CA CYS A 188 -5.11 4.69 -9.23
C CYS A 188 -4.32 3.36 -9.20
N SER A 189 -4.43 2.53 -10.25
CA SER A 189 -4.03 1.11 -10.25
C SER A 189 -3.92 0.51 -11.67
N ARG A 190 -3.54 1.28 -12.69
CA ARG A 190 -3.36 0.72 -14.04
C ARG A 190 -2.07 -0.09 -14.09
N THR A 191 -2.21 -1.40 -14.26
CA THR A 191 -1.11 -2.34 -14.47
C THR A 191 -1.22 -3.06 -15.81
N CYS A 192 -0.18 -3.83 -16.19
CA CYS A 192 -0.11 -4.55 -17.46
C CYS A 192 0.48 -5.97 -17.29
N ARG A 193 0.68 -6.70 -18.40
CA ARG A 193 1.45 -7.95 -18.41
C ARG A 193 2.85 -7.69 -18.99
N ILE A 194 3.82 -8.52 -18.63
CA ILE A 194 5.18 -8.48 -19.19
C ILE A 194 5.17 -8.50 -20.74
N ASP A 195 4.27 -9.27 -21.37
CA ASP A 195 4.17 -9.29 -22.84
C ASP A 195 3.57 -8.00 -23.44
N SER A 196 2.84 -7.21 -22.64
CA SER A 196 2.46 -5.84 -23.01
C SER A 196 3.66 -4.89 -23.00
N ILE A 197 4.59 -5.08 -22.05
CA ILE A 197 5.87 -4.33 -22.01
C ILE A 197 6.69 -4.66 -23.27
N LYS A 198 6.88 -5.96 -23.56
CA LYS A 198 7.60 -6.43 -24.76
C LYS A 198 7.02 -5.88 -26.07
N LYS A 199 5.70 -5.65 -26.13
CA LYS A 199 5.00 -5.14 -27.31
C LYS A 199 5.00 -3.61 -27.41
N ASN A 200 4.80 -2.90 -26.30
CA ASN A 200 4.51 -1.47 -26.28
C ASN A 200 5.69 -0.60 -25.80
N GLY A 201 6.76 -1.22 -25.28
CA GLY A 201 7.91 -0.53 -24.69
C GLY A 201 7.67 -0.04 -23.26
N MET A 202 8.76 0.35 -22.58
CA MET A 202 8.71 0.86 -21.20
C MET A 202 8.03 2.23 -21.09
N GLU A 203 8.07 3.07 -22.12
CA GLU A 203 7.47 4.41 -22.06
C GLU A 203 5.93 4.34 -21.97
N TRP A 204 5.32 3.32 -22.59
CA TRP A 204 3.90 3.02 -22.39
C TRP A 204 3.58 2.55 -20.96
N VAL A 205 4.51 1.87 -20.29
CA VAL A 205 4.37 1.46 -18.87
C VAL A 205 4.44 2.68 -17.95
N LYS A 206 5.38 3.59 -18.20
CA LYS A 206 5.48 4.88 -17.50
C LYS A 206 4.24 5.75 -17.67
N ASP A 207 3.66 5.80 -18.87
CA ASP A 207 2.41 6.52 -19.11
C ASP A 207 1.20 5.93 -18.33
N LEU A 208 1.17 4.62 -18.05
CA LEU A 208 0.19 4.06 -17.10
C LEU A 208 0.40 4.63 -15.69
N GLY A 209 1.64 4.70 -15.22
CA GLY A 209 2.00 5.30 -13.93
C GLY A 209 1.63 6.78 -13.83
N LYS A 210 1.99 7.57 -14.85
CA LYS A 210 1.62 8.99 -14.96
C LYS A 210 0.10 9.18 -14.86
N ARG A 211 -0.69 8.38 -15.59
CA ARG A 211 -2.16 8.41 -15.53
C ARG A 211 -2.72 7.97 -14.16
N ASN A 212 -2.03 7.09 -13.43
CA ASN A 212 -2.42 6.73 -12.07
C ASN A 212 -2.23 7.89 -11.08
N VAL A 213 -1.17 8.71 -11.24
CA VAL A 213 -0.96 9.92 -10.41
C VAL A 213 -1.95 11.04 -10.76
N GLN A 214 -2.28 11.23 -12.06
CA GLN A 214 -3.36 12.14 -12.46
C GLN A 214 -4.70 11.78 -11.80
N ASP A 215 -5.03 10.48 -11.80
CA ASP A 215 -6.24 9.95 -11.15
C ASP A 215 -6.21 10.03 -9.62
N LEU A 216 -5.03 9.89 -9.01
CA LEU A 216 -4.85 10.07 -7.57
C LEU A 216 -5.21 11.50 -7.13
N MET A 217 -4.89 12.52 -7.93
CA MET A 217 -5.33 13.89 -7.64
C MET A 217 -6.86 14.04 -7.69
N ILE A 218 -7.54 13.37 -8.63
CA ILE A 218 -9.01 13.38 -8.73
C ILE A 218 -9.63 12.69 -7.50
N LEU A 219 -9.04 11.59 -7.04
CA LEU A 219 -9.47 10.86 -5.85
C LEU A 219 -9.23 11.69 -4.57
N ILE A 220 -8.05 12.31 -4.42
CA ILE A 220 -7.73 13.23 -3.31
C ILE A 220 -8.72 14.41 -3.28
N GLN A 221 -9.03 15.01 -4.43
CA GLN A 221 -9.97 16.12 -4.49
C GLN A 221 -11.39 15.69 -4.10
N TRP A 222 -11.88 14.55 -4.61
CA TRP A 222 -13.19 13.99 -4.23
C TRP A 222 -13.31 13.70 -2.72
N ASN A 223 -12.21 13.27 -2.09
CA ASN A 223 -12.14 12.98 -0.65
C ASN A 223 -12.20 14.22 0.25
N GLU A 224 -12.02 15.43 -0.29
CA GLU A 224 -12.19 16.71 0.43
C GLU A 224 -13.43 17.49 -0.05
N ASP A 225 -13.86 17.23 -1.28
CA ASP A 225 -14.78 18.08 -2.04
C ASP A 225 -16.11 18.36 -1.32
N ASN A 226 -16.38 19.64 -1.07
CA ASN A 226 -17.68 20.14 -0.58
C ASN A 226 -18.60 20.45 -1.78
N VAL A 227 -18.91 19.43 -2.61
CA VAL A 227 -19.68 19.62 -3.86
C VAL A 227 -21.14 20.03 -3.60
N CYS A 228 -21.42 21.33 -3.68
CA CYS A 228 -22.77 21.86 -3.89
C CYS A 228 -23.01 22.11 -5.39
N VAL A 229 -23.67 21.19 -6.10
CA VAL A 229 -23.97 21.33 -7.55
C VAL A 229 -25.19 22.25 -7.83
N GLN A 230 -25.64 23.06 -6.87
CA GLN A 230 -26.74 24.01 -7.09
C GLN A 230 -26.24 25.39 -7.56
N THR A 231 -25.15 25.91 -7.00
CA THR A 231 -24.77 27.33 -7.16
C THR A 231 -24.14 27.69 -8.52
N ALA A 232 -23.90 26.69 -9.39
CA ALA A 232 -23.54 26.93 -10.80
C ALA A 232 -24.74 27.42 -11.64
N LEU A 233 -25.98 27.08 -11.25
CA LEU A 233 -27.21 27.60 -11.86
C LEU A 233 -27.62 28.92 -11.20
N LYS A 234 -26.78 29.95 -11.35
CA LYS A 234 -26.99 31.32 -10.85
C LYS A 234 -28.05 32.07 -11.66
N ARG A 235 -29.28 31.54 -11.74
CA ARG A 235 -30.46 32.12 -12.40
C ARG A 235 -31.71 31.92 -11.55
N ARG A 236 -32.43 33.02 -11.28
CA ARG A 236 -33.56 33.16 -10.33
C ARG A 236 -33.09 33.12 -8.87
N GLY A 237 -32.84 34.31 -8.32
CA GLY A 237 -32.37 34.47 -6.94
C GLY A 237 -33.48 34.23 -5.93
N VAL A 238 -33.48 33.05 -5.31
CA VAL A 238 -34.14 32.77 -4.03
C VAL A 238 -33.04 32.35 -3.07
N LEU A 239 -32.81 33.14 -2.03
CA LEU A 239 -31.83 32.82 -1.00
C LEU A 239 -32.52 32.03 0.12
N THR A 240 -32.28 30.73 0.16
CA THR A 240 -32.45 29.91 1.36
C THR A 240 -31.09 29.33 1.75
N SER A 241 -30.83 29.21 3.06
CA SER A 241 -29.58 28.70 3.59
C SER A 241 -29.50 27.18 3.44
N VAL A 242 -29.01 26.71 2.29
CA VAL A 242 -28.75 25.28 2.06
C VAL A 242 -27.53 24.86 2.90
N PRO A 243 -27.62 23.79 3.73
CA PRO A 243 -26.46 23.26 4.44
C PRO A 243 -25.38 22.79 3.46
N SER A 244 -24.14 23.19 3.72
CA SER A 244 -23.00 22.95 2.83
C SER A 244 -22.36 21.58 3.11
N PHE A 245 -23.06 20.50 2.73
CA PHE A 245 -22.65 19.12 3.04
C PHE A 245 -21.20 18.80 2.67
N ALA A 246 -20.38 18.61 3.70
CA ALA A 246 -19.00 18.18 3.60
C ALA A 246 -18.88 16.64 3.50
N GLN A 247 -17.74 16.14 3.05
CA GLN A 247 -17.41 14.71 3.07
C GLN A 247 -15.88 14.54 3.04
N LYS A 248 -15.25 14.49 4.21
CA LYS A 248 -13.80 14.70 4.38
C LYS A 248 -13.05 13.41 4.75
N ILE A 249 -12.86 12.52 3.78
CA ILE A 249 -12.10 11.26 3.98
C ILE A 249 -10.60 11.53 3.87
N ARG A 250 -10.04 12.16 4.91
CA ARG A 250 -8.65 12.65 4.97
C ARG A 250 -7.61 11.58 5.35
N PHE A 251 -7.92 10.31 5.13
CA PHE A 251 -7.01 9.18 5.30
C PHE A 251 -7.16 8.18 4.14
N LEU A 252 -6.06 7.85 3.47
CA LEU A 252 -6.05 7.05 2.25
C LEU A 252 -4.85 6.10 2.24
N ARG A 253 -5.08 4.83 1.94
CA ARG A 253 -4.03 3.95 1.43
C ARG A 253 -4.02 4.03 -0.10
N ILE A 254 -2.90 4.44 -0.71
CA ILE A 254 -2.76 4.40 -2.18
C ILE A 254 -2.35 3.00 -2.65
N SER A 255 -2.59 2.69 -3.92
CA SER A 255 -2.32 1.35 -4.47
C SER A 255 -0.83 1.09 -4.64
N SER A 256 -0.40 -0.13 -4.35
CA SER A 256 0.95 -0.62 -4.71
C SER A 256 1.14 -0.70 -6.23
N GLU A 257 0.05 -0.83 -7.01
CA GLU A 257 0.05 -0.79 -8.48
C GLU A 257 0.07 0.64 -9.07
N MET A 258 0.40 1.68 -8.27
CA MET A 258 0.52 3.06 -8.77
C MET A 258 1.55 3.19 -9.90
N PHE A 259 2.71 2.53 -9.79
CA PHE A 259 3.71 2.47 -10.86
C PHE A 259 4.01 1.01 -11.25
N PRO A 260 3.38 0.49 -12.32
CA PRO A 260 3.49 -0.92 -12.67
C PRO A 260 4.93 -1.30 -13.02
N PHE A 261 5.43 -2.35 -12.38
CA PHE A 261 6.79 -2.91 -12.53
C PHE A 261 7.97 -2.03 -12.05
N ALA A 262 7.76 -0.88 -11.39
CA ALA A 262 8.85 -0.01 -10.93
C ALA A 262 9.93 -0.72 -10.08
N SER A 263 9.53 -1.68 -9.25
CA SER A 263 10.39 -2.52 -8.40
C SER A 263 10.93 -3.80 -9.06
N HIS A 264 10.58 -4.09 -10.31
CA HIS A 264 10.89 -5.36 -10.98
C HIS A 264 12.37 -5.43 -11.39
N PRO A 265 13.10 -6.55 -11.15
CA PRO A 265 14.54 -6.62 -11.40
C PRO A 265 14.97 -6.40 -12.86
N ILE A 266 14.08 -6.64 -13.83
CA ILE A 266 14.36 -6.51 -15.29
C ILE A 266 13.60 -5.34 -15.94
N TYR A 267 12.53 -4.83 -15.30
CA TYR A 267 11.63 -3.82 -15.88
C TYR A 267 11.42 -2.63 -14.95
N GLY A 268 12.26 -2.50 -13.91
CA GLY A 268 12.20 -1.42 -12.94
C GLY A 268 12.71 -0.09 -13.50
N TYR A 269 12.29 0.99 -12.85
CA TYR A 269 12.61 2.36 -13.24
C TYR A 269 12.42 3.29 -12.04
N SER A 270 13.26 4.33 -11.94
CA SER A 270 13.01 5.43 -11.02
C SER A 270 11.78 6.24 -11.47
N LEU A 271 11.13 6.86 -10.50
CA LEU A 271 9.96 7.70 -10.63
C LEU A 271 10.28 9.16 -11.01
N ASP A 272 11.56 9.52 -11.20
CA ASP A 272 12.04 10.87 -11.58
C ASP A 272 11.23 11.52 -12.72
N TYR A 273 10.87 10.75 -13.75
CA TYR A 273 10.07 11.21 -14.91
C TYR A 273 8.65 11.69 -14.56
N CYS A 274 8.20 11.40 -13.32
CA CYS A 274 6.88 11.71 -12.78
C CYS A 274 6.96 12.61 -11.52
N SER A 275 8.17 13.05 -11.14
CA SER A 275 8.47 13.86 -9.94
C SER A 275 7.56 15.09 -9.80
N ASP A 276 7.51 15.97 -10.80
CA ASP A 276 6.63 17.16 -10.81
C ASP A 276 5.16 16.83 -10.52
N LEU A 277 4.68 15.69 -11.01
CA LEU A 277 3.29 15.28 -10.89
C LEU A 277 2.99 14.59 -9.55
N LEU A 278 3.96 13.86 -9.00
CA LEU A 278 3.93 13.35 -7.63
C LEU A 278 3.95 14.51 -6.63
N ALA A 279 4.82 15.50 -6.84
CA ALA A 279 4.88 16.72 -6.04
C ALA A 279 3.54 17.48 -6.06
N GLN A 280 2.88 17.60 -7.23
CA GLN A 280 1.51 18.16 -7.32
C GLN A 280 0.49 17.34 -6.51
N ALA A 281 0.50 16.01 -6.64
CA ALA A 281 -0.45 15.14 -5.93
C ALA A 281 -0.26 15.16 -4.41
N GLY A 282 0.99 15.18 -3.95
CA GLY A 282 1.32 15.29 -2.53
C GLY A 282 1.15 16.70 -1.95
N ALA A 283 1.40 17.75 -2.73
CA ALA A 283 1.03 19.12 -2.35
C ALA A 283 -0.50 19.26 -2.16
N LEU A 284 -1.31 18.63 -3.02
CA LEU A 284 -2.76 18.57 -2.86
C LEU A 284 -3.18 17.76 -1.61
N ALA A 285 -2.52 16.63 -1.34
CA ALA A 285 -2.74 15.86 -0.12
C ALA A 285 -2.41 16.68 1.15
N ASN A 286 -1.23 17.30 1.19
CA ASN A 286 -0.75 18.12 2.30
C ASN A 286 -1.65 19.35 2.53
N LYS A 287 -2.13 20.03 1.46
CA LYS A 287 -3.07 21.15 1.50
C LYS A 287 -4.37 20.81 2.29
N TYR A 288 -4.87 19.59 2.16
CA TYR A 288 -6.08 19.12 2.84
C TYR A 288 -5.80 18.29 4.10
N GLY A 289 -4.53 18.18 4.51
CA GLY A 289 -4.12 17.38 5.67
C GLY A 289 -4.34 15.88 5.51
N HIS A 290 -4.35 15.36 4.27
CA HIS A 290 -4.51 13.94 4.01
C HIS A 290 -3.33 13.12 4.51
N ARG A 291 -3.60 12.09 5.31
CA ARG A 291 -2.60 11.04 5.56
C ARG A 291 -2.63 10.04 4.41
N ILE A 292 -1.51 9.95 3.68
CA ILE A 292 -1.29 8.98 2.61
C ILE A 292 -0.45 7.83 3.17
N THR A 293 -0.83 6.57 2.95
CA THR A 293 -0.03 5.39 3.34
C THR A 293 0.02 4.36 2.22
N THR A 294 0.95 3.41 2.29
CA THR A 294 1.01 2.26 1.37
C THR A 294 0.99 0.94 2.12
N HIS A 295 0.65 -0.14 1.42
CA HIS A 295 0.85 -1.51 1.93
C HIS A 295 1.41 -2.36 0.78
N PRO A 296 2.76 -2.47 0.67
CA PRO A 296 3.40 -3.43 -0.21
C PRO A 296 2.78 -4.83 -0.06
N GLY A 297 2.57 -5.52 -1.18
CA GLY A 297 1.80 -6.77 -1.18
C GLY A 297 2.55 -7.95 -0.53
N GLN A 298 1.83 -9.06 -0.33
CA GLN A 298 2.28 -10.31 0.33
C GLN A 298 3.63 -10.91 -0.13
N PHE A 299 4.18 -10.47 -1.26
CA PHE A 299 5.50 -10.86 -1.76
C PHE A 299 6.66 -10.09 -1.09
N THR A 300 6.35 -9.07 -0.27
CA THR A 300 7.31 -8.29 0.53
C THR A 300 7.59 -9.05 1.83
N GLN A 301 8.72 -9.74 1.88
CA GLN A 301 9.00 -10.86 2.78
C GLN A 301 10.40 -10.72 3.42
N LEU A 302 10.53 -9.85 4.42
CA LEU A 302 11.82 -9.52 5.06
C LEU A 302 12.43 -10.67 5.88
N GLY A 303 11.61 -11.63 6.31
CA GLY A 303 12.01 -12.85 7.02
C GLY A 303 12.39 -14.03 6.13
N SER A 304 12.41 -13.85 4.80
CA SER A 304 12.63 -14.97 3.88
C SER A 304 14.06 -15.54 3.98
N PRO A 305 14.25 -16.86 4.04
CA PRO A 305 15.56 -17.49 3.95
C PRO A 305 16.16 -17.42 2.53
N LYS A 306 15.38 -17.00 1.52
CA LYS A 306 15.79 -16.92 0.11
C LYS A 306 16.30 -15.49 -0.19
N PRO A 307 17.61 -15.26 -0.43
CA PRO A 307 18.16 -13.89 -0.52
C PRO A 307 17.54 -13.03 -1.62
N ASN A 308 17.18 -13.62 -2.76
CA ASN A 308 16.53 -12.92 -3.87
C ASN A 308 15.10 -12.44 -3.52
N VAL A 309 14.40 -13.12 -2.61
CA VAL A 309 13.09 -12.68 -2.10
C VAL A 309 13.27 -11.45 -1.21
N VAL A 310 14.27 -11.47 -0.31
CA VAL A 310 14.62 -10.32 0.53
C VAL A 310 15.06 -9.13 -0.34
N GLU A 311 15.92 -9.33 -1.35
CA GLU A 311 16.35 -8.28 -2.29
C GLU A 311 15.18 -7.64 -3.05
N ASN A 312 14.26 -8.46 -3.58
CA ASN A 312 13.04 -7.96 -4.23
C ASN A 312 12.15 -7.18 -3.25
N SER A 313 12.05 -7.62 -2.00
CA SER A 313 11.28 -6.94 -0.94
C SER A 313 11.88 -5.57 -0.59
N ILE A 314 13.21 -5.48 -0.56
CA ILE A 314 13.93 -4.21 -0.38
C ILE A 314 13.71 -3.29 -1.59
N ARG A 315 13.67 -3.82 -2.82
CA ARG A 315 13.40 -3.03 -4.03
C ARG A 315 11.97 -2.50 -4.09
N GLU A 316 10.98 -3.29 -3.65
CA GLU A 316 9.59 -2.84 -3.46
C GLU A 316 9.52 -1.72 -2.42
N LEU A 317 10.07 -1.92 -1.21
CA LEU A 317 10.06 -0.89 -0.15
C LEU A 317 10.80 0.39 -0.55
N LYS A 318 11.89 0.31 -1.33
CA LYS A 318 12.57 1.48 -1.90
C LYS A 318 11.66 2.25 -2.86
N TYR A 319 10.96 1.56 -3.77
CA TYR A 319 10.01 2.18 -4.71
C TYR A 319 8.87 2.90 -3.98
N HIS A 320 8.26 2.28 -2.95
CA HIS A 320 7.20 2.93 -2.17
C HIS A 320 7.71 4.14 -1.38
N CYS A 321 8.95 4.08 -0.89
CA CYS A 321 9.61 5.20 -0.21
C CYS A 321 9.89 6.35 -1.18
N GLU A 322 10.49 6.08 -2.35
CA GLU A 322 10.71 7.03 -3.44
C GLU A 322 9.40 7.74 -3.86
N MET A 323 8.29 6.99 -3.97
CA MET A 323 6.98 7.56 -4.28
C MET A 323 6.49 8.53 -3.19
N LEU A 324 6.60 8.17 -1.91
CA LEU A 324 6.17 9.02 -0.79
C LEU A 324 7.08 10.24 -0.60
N ASP A 325 8.38 10.07 -0.84
CA ASP A 325 9.40 11.12 -0.74
C ASP A 325 9.25 12.15 -1.89
N LEU A 326 9.04 11.71 -3.13
CA LEU A 326 8.76 12.58 -4.29
C LEU A 326 7.38 13.30 -4.20
N MET A 327 6.41 12.70 -3.51
CA MET A 327 5.17 13.39 -3.15
C MET A 327 5.38 14.41 -2.02
N GLY A 328 6.51 14.41 -1.31
CA GLY A 328 6.71 15.26 -0.13
C GLY A 328 5.75 14.90 1.03
N ILE A 329 5.38 13.62 1.17
CA ILE A 329 4.55 13.16 2.29
C ILE A 329 5.43 13.05 3.54
N GLY A 330 5.00 13.69 4.63
CA GLY A 330 5.71 13.67 5.92
C GLY A 330 5.81 12.28 6.56
N LYS A 331 6.37 12.23 7.77
CA LYS A 331 6.64 10.98 8.51
C LYS A 331 5.40 10.12 8.83
N ASP A 332 4.20 10.69 8.84
CA ASP A 332 2.93 9.93 8.94
C ASP A 332 2.63 9.07 7.70
N GLY A 333 3.35 9.32 6.60
CA GLY A 333 3.40 8.48 5.40
C GLY A 333 4.21 7.21 5.62
N VAL A 334 3.51 6.19 6.12
CA VAL A 334 4.07 4.88 6.46
C VAL A 334 3.74 3.81 5.41
N MET A 335 4.62 2.80 5.36
CA MET A 335 4.54 1.61 4.52
C MET A 335 4.31 0.41 5.45
N ILE A 336 3.15 -0.24 5.34
CA ILE A 336 2.74 -1.32 6.23
C ILE A 336 3.01 -2.67 5.56
N ILE A 337 3.55 -3.65 6.30
CA ILE A 337 3.68 -5.06 5.88
C ILE A 337 3.39 -6.00 7.05
N HIS A 338 2.94 -7.22 6.76
CA HIS A 338 2.86 -8.29 7.76
C HIS A 338 4.24 -8.87 8.10
N GLY A 339 4.32 -9.74 9.12
CA GLY A 339 5.54 -10.50 9.44
C GLY A 339 5.97 -11.41 8.27
N GLY A 340 5.00 -11.99 7.56
CA GLY A 340 5.21 -12.76 6.33
C GLY A 340 5.07 -14.27 6.54
N GLY A 341 5.94 -15.05 5.90
CA GLY A 341 6.00 -16.50 6.14
C GLY A 341 6.87 -16.87 7.35
N VAL A 342 6.50 -17.92 8.08
CA VAL A 342 7.32 -18.47 9.17
C VAL A 342 8.50 -19.31 8.66
N TYR A 343 8.40 -19.92 7.47
CA TYR A 343 9.43 -20.79 6.89
C TYR A 343 9.91 -21.85 7.89
N ASP A 344 8.96 -22.64 8.40
CA ASP A 344 9.12 -23.78 9.30
C ASP A 344 9.67 -23.47 10.71
N ASP A 345 10.25 -22.29 10.93
CA ASP A 345 10.79 -21.81 12.21
C ASP A 345 10.42 -20.33 12.43
N LYS A 346 9.33 -20.09 13.20
CA LYS A 346 8.86 -18.73 13.54
C LYS A 346 9.93 -17.91 14.30
N PRO A 347 10.57 -18.41 15.38
CA PRO A 347 11.70 -17.71 16.03
C PRO A 347 12.82 -17.28 15.08
N ALA A 348 13.30 -18.17 14.19
CA ALA A 348 14.36 -17.82 13.24
C ALA A 348 13.86 -16.84 12.18
N ALA A 349 12.59 -16.92 11.75
CA ALA A 349 12.00 -15.90 10.88
C ALA A 349 11.93 -14.52 11.54
N LEU A 350 11.55 -14.46 12.82
CA LEU A 350 11.55 -13.23 13.62
C LEU A 350 12.94 -12.59 13.71
N GLU A 351 13.99 -13.37 14.00
CA GLU A 351 15.37 -12.85 14.00
C GLU A 351 15.88 -12.47 12.59
N ARG A 352 15.42 -13.15 11.52
CA ARG A 352 15.69 -12.73 10.12
C ARG A 352 15.03 -11.39 9.79
N ILE A 353 13.74 -11.20 10.12
CA ILE A 353 13.02 -9.91 9.97
C ILE A 353 13.79 -8.79 10.67
N LYS A 354 14.09 -9.00 11.96
CA LYS A 354 14.82 -8.06 12.82
C LYS A 354 16.22 -7.73 12.28
N THR A 355 16.93 -8.71 11.74
CA THR A 355 18.25 -8.53 11.10
C THR A 355 18.14 -7.72 9.80
N THR A 356 17.20 -8.05 8.91
CA THR A 356 16.93 -7.32 7.67
C THR A 356 16.58 -5.85 7.95
N ILE A 357 15.67 -5.59 8.90
CA ILE A 357 15.26 -4.23 9.28
C ILE A 357 16.43 -3.44 9.86
N ARG A 358 17.20 -4.02 10.79
CA ARG A 358 18.29 -3.31 11.47
C ARG A 358 19.51 -3.06 10.57
N GLY A 359 19.88 -4.05 9.75
CA GLY A 359 21.17 -4.07 9.05
C GLY A 359 21.14 -3.89 7.53
N VAL A 360 19.98 -4.03 6.88
CA VAL A 360 19.89 -4.07 5.40
C VAL A 360 18.96 -3.00 4.82
N LEU A 361 17.89 -2.63 5.52
CA LEU A 361 16.99 -1.55 5.05
C LEU A 361 17.64 -0.16 5.16
N PRO A 362 17.52 0.69 4.11
CA PRO A 362 17.90 2.11 4.19
C PRO A 362 17.16 2.87 5.30
N GLN A 363 17.76 3.95 5.81
CA GLN A 363 17.21 4.69 6.94
C GLN A 363 15.82 5.31 6.64
N ASN A 364 15.61 5.95 5.48
CA ASN A 364 14.30 6.49 5.09
C ASN A 364 13.23 5.38 4.95
N VAL A 365 13.61 4.21 4.40
CA VAL A 365 12.75 3.03 4.33
C VAL A 365 12.36 2.54 5.73
N ARG A 366 13.31 2.43 6.66
CA ARG A 366 13.06 2.09 8.07
C ARG A 366 12.17 3.11 8.78
N GLU A 367 12.35 4.39 8.47
CA GLU A 367 11.56 5.48 9.04
C GLU A 367 10.12 5.50 8.53
N ARG A 368 9.81 4.83 7.41
CA ARG A 368 8.43 4.65 6.95
C ARG A 368 7.87 3.25 7.24
N LEU A 369 8.71 2.26 7.52
CA LEU A 369 8.28 0.89 7.82
C LEU A 369 7.39 0.81 9.08
N VAL A 370 6.36 -0.01 8.98
CA VAL A 370 5.40 -0.40 10.02
C VAL A 370 5.08 -1.88 9.84
N LEU A 371 4.97 -2.63 10.93
CA LEU A 371 4.51 -4.02 10.91
C LEU A 371 3.02 -4.11 11.24
N GLU A 372 2.38 -5.20 10.84
CA GLU A 372 0.95 -5.47 11.06
C GLU A 372 0.75 -6.95 11.43
N ASN A 373 -0.10 -7.23 12.40
CA ASN A 373 -0.48 -8.61 12.72
C ASN A 373 -1.30 -9.25 11.59
N ASP A 374 -1.14 -10.55 11.41
CA ASP A 374 -1.82 -11.36 10.41
C ASP A 374 -2.52 -12.57 11.05
N GLU A 375 -3.36 -13.19 10.25
CA GLU A 375 -4.40 -14.13 10.66
C GLU A 375 -3.99 -15.61 10.51
N LEU A 376 -2.70 -15.88 10.29
CA LEU A 376 -2.16 -17.22 10.02
C LEU A 376 -0.77 -17.49 10.61
N CYS A 377 0.11 -16.50 10.66
CA CYS A 377 1.55 -16.67 10.93
C CYS A 377 2.03 -15.82 12.11
N TYR A 378 1.52 -14.59 12.25
CA TYR A 378 2.01 -13.64 13.24
C TYR A 378 0.86 -12.85 13.90
N ASN A 379 0.45 -13.23 15.11
CA ASN A 379 -0.46 -12.41 15.89
C ASN A 379 0.25 -11.13 16.40
N ALA A 380 -0.48 -10.24 17.06
CA ALA A 380 0.10 -8.97 17.50
C ALA A 380 1.15 -9.15 18.61
N GLU A 381 1.00 -10.19 19.45
CA GLU A 381 1.97 -10.58 20.47
C GLU A 381 3.30 -11.12 19.89
N ASP A 382 3.29 -11.89 18.79
CA ASP A 382 4.50 -12.35 18.10
C ASP A 382 5.38 -11.18 17.62
N LEU A 383 4.77 -10.11 17.12
CA LEU A 383 5.46 -8.99 16.47
C LEU A 383 5.88 -7.88 17.44
N LEU A 384 5.14 -7.69 18.53
CA LEU A 384 5.33 -6.57 19.47
C LEU A 384 6.77 -6.48 20.04
N PRO A 385 7.48 -7.57 20.39
CA PRO A 385 8.87 -7.49 20.85
C PRO A 385 9.86 -6.94 19.81
N ILE A 386 9.67 -7.25 18.51
CA ILE A 386 10.47 -6.64 17.43
C ILE A 386 10.11 -5.16 17.29
N CYS A 387 8.82 -4.85 17.31
CA CYS A 387 8.29 -3.50 17.18
C CYS A 387 8.86 -2.58 18.27
N GLU A 388 8.84 -3.02 19.53
CA GLU A 388 9.39 -2.28 20.66
C GLU A 388 10.93 -2.13 20.56
N SER A 389 11.65 -3.23 20.33
CA SER A 389 13.13 -3.25 20.35
C SER A 389 13.79 -2.53 19.18
N LEU A 390 13.13 -2.47 18.01
CA LEU A 390 13.59 -1.69 16.85
C LEU A 390 12.91 -0.32 16.74
N SER A 391 11.93 -0.01 17.59
CA SER A 391 11.02 1.14 17.46
C SER A 391 10.37 1.24 16.07
N VAL A 392 9.93 0.09 15.54
CA VAL A 392 9.04 -0.01 14.37
C VAL A 392 7.60 -0.06 14.89
N PRO A 393 6.67 0.80 14.44
CA PRO A 393 5.29 0.74 14.93
C PRO A 393 4.60 -0.55 14.51
N LEU A 394 3.68 -1.02 15.36
CA LEU A 394 2.74 -2.10 15.08
C LEU A 394 1.37 -1.48 14.77
N VAL A 395 0.88 -1.65 13.54
CA VAL A 395 -0.53 -1.48 13.22
C VAL A 395 -1.27 -2.69 13.78
N PHE A 396 -2.23 -2.43 14.66
CA PHE A 396 -3.17 -3.45 15.11
C PHE A 396 -4.31 -3.56 14.08
N ASP A 397 -4.48 -4.74 13.50
CA ASP A 397 -5.66 -5.11 12.73
C ASP A 397 -6.62 -5.95 13.61
N TYR A 398 -7.82 -5.42 13.81
CA TYR A 398 -8.86 -6.03 14.65
C TYR A 398 -9.45 -7.32 14.05
N HIS A 399 -9.43 -7.47 12.73
CA HIS A 399 -9.93 -8.66 12.03
C HIS A 399 -8.94 -9.81 12.11
N HIS A 400 -7.65 -9.53 11.94
CA HIS A 400 -6.60 -10.54 12.03
C HIS A 400 -6.46 -11.07 13.46
N ASP A 401 -6.46 -10.21 14.50
CA ASP A 401 -6.44 -10.68 15.90
C ASP A 401 -7.74 -11.43 16.27
N ALA A 402 -8.91 -11.06 15.73
CA ALA A 402 -10.15 -11.84 15.91
C ALA A 402 -10.13 -13.23 15.23
N LEU A 403 -9.13 -13.53 14.39
CA LEU A 403 -8.96 -14.83 13.73
C LEU A 403 -7.75 -15.62 14.28
N TYR A 404 -6.67 -14.93 14.65
CA TYR A 404 -5.50 -15.47 15.34
C TYR A 404 -5.16 -14.59 16.55
N PRO A 405 -5.88 -14.77 17.68
CA PRO A 405 -5.78 -13.85 18.81
C PRO A 405 -4.45 -13.94 19.54
N SER A 406 -4.09 -12.81 20.14
CA SER A 406 -3.02 -12.68 21.13
C SER A 406 -3.49 -13.20 22.51
N THR A 407 -2.56 -13.63 23.37
CA THR A 407 -2.89 -13.98 24.77
C THR A 407 -3.02 -12.73 25.64
N ILE A 408 -2.25 -11.69 25.30
CA ILE A 408 -2.36 -10.35 25.87
C ILE A 408 -3.60 -9.64 25.30
N PRO A 409 -4.49 -9.03 26.11
CA PRO A 409 -5.68 -8.33 25.62
C PRO A 409 -5.39 -7.22 24.60
N PRO A 410 -6.24 -7.04 23.56
CA PRO A 410 -6.09 -6.01 22.53
C PRO A 410 -5.82 -4.61 23.07
N SER A 411 -6.52 -4.18 24.12
CA SER A 411 -6.32 -2.88 24.79
C SER A 411 -4.86 -2.66 25.23
N THR A 412 -4.22 -3.67 25.80
CA THR A 412 -2.85 -3.62 26.32
C THR A 412 -1.83 -3.62 25.18
N ILE A 413 -2.09 -4.38 24.12
CA ILE A 413 -1.28 -4.39 22.89
C ILE A 413 -1.35 -3.02 22.21
N ILE A 414 -2.55 -2.47 22.05
CA ILE A 414 -2.80 -1.16 21.46
C ILE A 414 -2.09 -0.06 22.25
N GLN A 415 -2.14 -0.08 23.59
CA GLN A 415 -1.40 0.87 24.43
C GLN A 415 0.13 0.80 24.19
N ARG A 416 0.70 -0.41 24.15
CA ARG A 416 2.15 -0.61 23.88
C ARG A 416 2.53 -0.18 22.46
N ALA A 417 1.73 -0.51 21.46
CA ALA A 417 1.91 -0.08 20.07
C ALA A 417 1.83 1.45 19.93
N ASN A 418 0.82 2.08 20.55
CA ASN A 418 0.63 3.53 20.58
C ASN A 418 1.82 4.25 21.23
N ALA A 419 2.45 3.67 22.26
CA ALA A 419 3.69 4.20 22.82
C ALA A 419 4.86 4.21 21.82
N ILE A 420 4.90 3.31 20.83
CA ILE A 420 5.89 3.34 19.74
C ILE A 420 5.56 4.50 18.78
N PHE A 421 4.31 4.64 18.34
CA PHE A 421 3.87 5.78 17.51
C PHE A 421 4.20 7.12 18.17
N ALA A 422 3.93 7.25 19.48
CA ALA A 422 4.25 8.43 20.28
C ALA A 422 5.76 8.72 20.35
N ARG A 423 6.62 7.71 20.59
CA ARG A 423 8.09 7.89 20.56
C ARG A 423 8.61 8.38 19.21
N ARG A 424 7.94 8.01 18.11
CA ARG A 424 8.23 8.48 16.75
C ARG A 424 7.53 9.81 16.41
N GLY A 425 6.63 10.27 17.27
CA GLY A 425 5.80 11.46 17.11
C GLY A 425 4.92 11.43 15.86
N ILE A 426 4.51 10.24 15.40
CA ILE A 426 3.56 10.04 14.30
C ILE A 426 2.21 9.63 14.88
N ARG A 427 1.12 9.92 14.17
CA ARG A 427 -0.22 9.51 14.61
C ARG A 427 -0.34 7.98 14.61
N PRO A 428 -0.97 7.37 15.62
CA PRO A 428 -1.32 5.97 15.60
C PRO A 428 -2.06 5.57 14.32
N LYS A 429 -1.90 4.31 13.92
CA LYS A 429 -2.65 3.72 12.81
C LYS A 429 -3.14 2.34 13.21
N GLN A 430 -4.38 2.03 12.87
CA GLN A 430 -5.03 0.73 13.06
C GLN A 430 -5.80 0.36 11.79
N HIS A 431 -6.10 -0.92 11.62
CA HIS A 431 -6.93 -1.44 10.53
C HIS A 431 -8.20 -2.10 11.07
N LEU A 432 -9.33 -1.87 10.41
CA LEU A 432 -10.62 -2.48 10.73
C LEU A 432 -11.19 -3.20 9.51
N SER A 433 -11.49 -4.47 9.70
CA SER A 433 -12.28 -5.29 8.79
C SER A 433 -13.24 -6.17 9.59
N GLU A 434 -14.18 -6.81 8.89
CA GLU A 434 -15.11 -7.78 9.47
C GLU A 434 -15.22 -8.97 8.50
N PRO A 435 -15.45 -10.21 8.99
CA PRO A 435 -15.69 -11.36 8.12
C PRO A 435 -17.00 -11.17 7.33
N ARG A 436 -17.10 -11.74 6.12
CA ARG A 436 -18.38 -11.78 5.39
C ARG A 436 -19.51 -12.40 6.24
N PRO A 437 -20.74 -11.88 6.15
CA PRO A 437 -21.91 -12.51 6.76
C PRO A 437 -22.03 -14.00 6.39
N GLY A 438 -22.19 -14.85 7.40
CA GLY A 438 -22.28 -16.31 7.23
C GLY A 438 -20.98 -16.99 6.80
N ALA A 439 -19.80 -16.39 7.01
CA ALA A 439 -18.53 -17.09 6.88
C ALA A 439 -18.24 -17.94 8.14
N GLU A 440 -17.98 -19.23 7.97
CA GLU A 440 -17.87 -20.18 9.09
C GLU A 440 -16.43 -20.70 9.24
N THR A 441 -15.85 -21.20 8.15
CA THR A 441 -14.46 -21.69 8.15
C THR A 441 -13.46 -20.54 8.30
N LEU A 442 -12.26 -20.83 8.82
CA LEU A 442 -11.18 -19.82 8.88
C LEU A 442 -10.95 -19.16 7.50
N MET A 443 -10.82 -19.97 6.44
CA MET A 443 -10.55 -19.46 5.09
C MET A 443 -11.68 -18.60 4.49
N GLU A 444 -12.94 -18.82 4.87
CA GLU A 444 -14.03 -17.92 4.47
C GLU A 444 -14.04 -16.62 5.27
N ARG A 445 -13.76 -16.71 6.58
CA ARG A 445 -13.81 -15.58 7.52
C ARG A 445 -12.73 -14.53 7.20
N ARG A 446 -11.53 -14.98 6.76
CA ARG A 446 -10.45 -14.12 6.21
C ARG A 446 -10.89 -13.16 5.10
N ALA A 447 -11.99 -13.48 4.39
CA ALA A 447 -12.44 -12.67 3.27
C ALA A 447 -13.39 -11.56 3.75
N HIS A 448 -12.84 -10.35 3.85
CA HIS A 448 -13.47 -9.12 4.32
C HIS A 448 -14.90 -8.92 3.80
N ALA A 449 -15.80 -8.39 4.63
CA ALA A 449 -17.15 -7.98 4.26
C ALA A 449 -17.17 -6.84 3.23
N ASP A 450 -18.34 -6.61 2.63
CA ASP A 450 -18.51 -5.47 1.72
C ASP A 450 -18.45 -4.13 2.49
N ARG A 451 -18.88 -4.10 3.77
CA ARG A 451 -18.77 -2.97 4.74
C ARG A 451 -18.64 -3.50 6.16
N CYS A 452 -18.10 -2.70 7.07
CA CYS A 452 -18.13 -2.95 8.52
C CYS A 452 -19.41 -2.38 9.15
N GLU A 453 -19.89 -3.01 10.22
CA GLU A 453 -21.11 -2.61 10.95
C GLU A 453 -20.84 -1.63 12.09
N LYS A 454 -19.71 -1.77 12.80
CA LYS A 454 -19.44 -1.02 14.04
C LYS A 454 -17.97 -0.62 14.21
N LEU A 455 -17.72 0.33 15.10
CA LEU A 455 -16.38 0.62 15.60
C LEU A 455 -15.99 -0.37 16.73
N PRO A 456 -14.70 -0.74 16.85
CA PRO A 456 -14.17 -1.51 17.98
C PRO A 456 -14.39 -0.85 19.35
N ALA A 457 -14.58 -1.65 20.39
CA ALA A 457 -14.84 -1.17 21.75
C ALA A 457 -13.60 -0.50 22.37
N GLU A 458 -12.40 -0.91 21.96
CA GLU A 458 -11.11 -0.38 22.38
C GLU A 458 -10.93 1.11 22.02
N LEU A 459 -11.70 1.61 21.05
CA LEU A 459 -11.74 3.04 20.67
C LEU A 459 -12.57 3.90 21.63
N GLU A 460 -13.36 3.28 22.51
CA GLU A 460 -14.16 3.92 23.56
C GLU A 460 -13.53 3.81 24.96
N MET A 461 -12.54 2.90 25.12
CA MET A 461 -11.87 2.61 26.38
C MET A 461 -10.95 3.74 26.82
N GLU A 462 -11.15 4.27 28.02
CA GLU A 462 -10.31 5.30 28.60
C GLU A 462 -8.85 4.80 28.78
N GLY A 463 -7.88 5.66 28.44
CA GLY A 463 -6.46 5.29 28.42
C GLY A 463 -6.02 4.38 27.25
N VAL A 464 -6.95 3.89 26.41
CA VAL A 464 -6.65 3.22 25.13
C VAL A 464 -7.02 4.13 23.96
N ALA A 465 -8.19 4.74 24.05
CA ALA A 465 -8.73 5.71 23.11
C ALA A 465 -7.83 6.94 22.97
N MET A 466 -7.44 7.23 21.74
CA MET A 466 -6.72 8.44 21.33
C MET A 466 -6.99 8.69 19.85
N ASP A 467 -6.50 9.82 19.31
CA ASP A 467 -6.68 10.23 17.92
C ASP A 467 -5.89 9.36 16.92
N VAL A 468 -6.33 8.11 16.76
CA VAL A 468 -5.86 7.16 15.76
C VAL A 468 -6.40 7.50 14.37
N ASP A 469 -5.70 7.08 13.32
CA ASP A 469 -6.25 7.02 11.98
C ASP A 469 -6.58 5.55 11.65
N LEU A 470 -7.86 5.24 11.47
CA LEU A 470 -8.42 3.90 11.30
C LEU A 470 -8.71 3.62 9.82
N MET A 471 -8.05 2.60 9.26
CA MET A 471 -8.21 2.20 7.86
C MET A 471 -9.32 1.16 7.75
N ILE A 472 -10.34 1.42 6.94
CA ILE A 472 -11.44 0.50 6.69
C ILE A 472 -11.08 -0.39 5.50
N GLU A 473 -10.89 -1.68 5.76
CA GLU A 473 -10.36 -2.68 4.83
C GLU A 473 -11.43 -3.37 3.95
N ALA A 474 -12.71 -3.03 4.17
CA ALA A 474 -13.89 -3.59 3.50
C ALA A 474 -13.90 -3.41 1.96
N LYS A 475 -14.77 -4.12 1.22
CA LYS A 475 -14.75 -4.12 -0.26
C LYS A 475 -15.38 -2.89 -0.92
N ASP A 476 -16.44 -2.29 -0.36
CA ASP A 476 -17.10 -1.10 -0.93
C ASP A 476 -16.31 0.21 -0.68
N LYS A 477 -15.09 0.12 -0.12
CA LYS A 477 -14.14 1.22 0.09
C LYS A 477 -14.75 2.45 0.74
N GLU A 478 -14.97 3.54 0.01
CA GLU A 478 -15.51 4.76 0.59
C GLU A 478 -16.89 4.54 1.22
N GLN A 479 -17.74 3.65 0.67
CA GLN A 479 -19.09 3.44 1.20
C GLN A 479 -19.09 2.83 2.60
N ALA A 480 -18.06 2.07 2.97
CA ALA A 480 -17.90 1.56 4.33
C ALA A 480 -17.56 2.68 5.32
N VAL A 481 -16.70 3.63 4.91
CA VAL A 481 -16.43 4.86 5.67
C VAL A 481 -17.69 5.72 5.78
N LEU A 482 -18.41 5.93 4.68
CA LEU A 482 -19.66 6.72 4.67
C LEU A 482 -20.79 6.06 5.50
N GLN A 483 -20.82 4.73 5.58
CA GLN A 483 -21.74 4.02 6.46
C GLN A 483 -21.41 4.29 7.93
N LEU A 484 -20.14 4.17 8.34
CA LEU A 484 -19.72 4.47 9.71
C LEU A 484 -19.94 5.96 10.07
N TYR A 485 -19.67 6.89 9.14
CA TYR A 485 -20.03 8.31 9.31
C TYR A 485 -21.54 8.52 9.54
N ARG A 486 -22.42 7.82 8.79
CA ARG A 486 -23.88 7.90 9.02
C ARG A 486 -24.31 7.26 10.34
N VAL A 487 -23.78 6.08 10.70
CA VAL A 487 -24.12 5.38 11.95
C VAL A 487 -23.73 6.25 13.15
N TYR A 488 -22.49 6.75 13.16
CA TYR A 488 -21.90 7.40 14.33
C TYR A 488 -21.94 8.94 14.33
N GLY A 489 -22.39 9.57 13.23
CA GLY A 489 -22.48 11.04 13.13
C GLY A 489 -21.13 11.77 13.07
N LEU A 490 -20.05 11.06 12.72
CA LEU A 490 -18.67 11.57 12.76
C LEU A 490 -18.39 12.71 11.76
N GLU A 491 -19.00 12.66 10.59
CA GLU A 491 -18.92 13.64 9.51
C GLU A 491 -20.26 13.67 8.78
N GLU A 492 -20.55 14.77 8.08
CA GLU A 492 -21.68 14.79 7.15
C GLU A 492 -21.42 13.91 5.92
N VAL A 493 -22.50 13.48 5.25
CA VAL A 493 -22.43 12.54 4.13
C VAL A 493 -23.41 12.96 3.05
N LYS A 494 -22.86 13.37 1.89
CA LYS A 494 -23.66 13.67 0.70
C LYS A 494 -24.47 12.45 0.24
N HIS A 495 -25.76 12.62 -0.01
CA HIS A 495 -26.64 11.53 -0.39
C HIS A 495 -26.31 10.98 -1.79
N GLU A 496 -25.83 11.83 -2.69
CA GLU A 496 -25.40 11.48 -4.05
C GLU A 496 -24.14 10.59 -4.05
N SER A 497 -23.34 10.65 -2.97
CA SER A 497 -22.18 9.78 -2.74
C SER A 497 -22.53 8.42 -2.13
N LEU A 498 -23.81 8.14 -1.82
CA LEU A 498 -24.23 6.89 -1.18
C LEU A 498 -24.66 5.85 -2.20
N ARG A 499 -24.31 4.58 -1.94
CA ARG A 499 -24.76 3.40 -2.66
C ARG A 499 -25.35 2.41 -1.66
N PRO A 500 -26.47 1.72 -1.99
CA PRO A 500 -27.07 0.76 -1.07
C PRO A 500 -26.09 -0.40 -0.81
N PRO A 501 -26.10 -1.01 0.39
CA PRO A 501 -25.36 -2.25 0.63
C PRO A 501 -25.79 -3.35 -0.34
N ASN A 502 -24.84 -4.19 -0.75
CA ASN A 502 -25.15 -5.39 -1.52
C ASN A 502 -25.84 -6.42 -0.62
N LEU A 503 -27.15 -6.60 -0.78
CA LEU A 503 -27.95 -7.58 -0.02
C LEU A 503 -27.47 -9.03 -0.22
N ASN A 504 -26.86 -9.33 -1.37
CA ASN A 504 -26.35 -10.66 -1.71
C ASN A 504 -24.80 -10.66 -1.74
N GLN A 505 -24.17 -10.47 -0.57
CA GLN A 505 -22.72 -10.60 -0.43
C GLN A 505 -22.29 -12.03 -0.80
N SER A 506 -21.45 -12.18 -1.84
CA SER A 506 -21.12 -13.51 -2.35
C SER A 506 -20.11 -14.23 -1.46
N LYS A 507 -20.44 -15.46 -1.02
CA LYS A 507 -19.48 -16.38 -0.40
C LYS A 507 -18.38 -16.85 -1.38
N GLU A 508 -18.58 -16.77 -2.70
CA GLU A 508 -17.52 -17.07 -3.67
C GLU A 508 -16.34 -16.08 -3.56
N THR A 509 -15.14 -16.59 -3.26
CA THR A 509 -13.88 -15.91 -3.56
C THR A 509 -13.65 -15.93 -5.08
N LYS A 510 -14.24 -14.95 -5.80
CA LYS A 510 -14.00 -14.74 -7.23
C LYS A 510 -12.59 -14.20 -7.49
N GLY A 511 -11.61 -15.09 -7.31
CA GLY A 511 -10.26 -14.94 -7.86
C GLY A 511 -10.30 -14.71 -9.36
N ARG A 512 -9.14 -14.40 -9.96
CA ARG A 512 -8.98 -13.79 -11.30
C ARG A 512 -9.34 -14.71 -12.47
N LYS A 513 -10.57 -15.25 -12.51
CA LYS A 513 -11.14 -16.13 -13.55
C LYS A 513 -10.95 -15.47 -14.91
N SER A 514 -10.08 -16.06 -15.73
CA SER A 514 -9.82 -15.61 -17.09
C SER A 514 -11.05 -15.89 -17.95
N ASN A 515 -11.69 -14.82 -18.45
CA ASN A 515 -12.95 -14.94 -19.18
C ASN A 515 -12.72 -15.51 -20.60
N LYS A 516 -12.52 -16.84 -20.70
CA LYS A 516 -12.24 -17.57 -21.94
C LYS A 516 -13.44 -18.47 -22.34
N LYS A 517 -14.67 -17.97 -22.24
CA LYS A 517 -15.83 -18.59 -22.92
C LYS A 517 -15.74 -18.34 -24.43
N GLY A 518 -14.88 -19.13 -25.10
CA GLY A 518 -14.94 -19.34 -26.54
C GLY A 518 -16.21 -20.12 -26.90
N LYS A 519 -16.87 -19.75 -28.00
CA LYS A 519 -18.19 -20.26 -28.37
C LYS A 519 -18.09 -21.49 -29.29
N LYS A 520 -18.23 -22.68 -28.72
CA LYS A 520 -18.75 -23.91 -29.36
C LYS A 520 -19.98 -24.34 -28.54
N GLY A 521 -21.01 -25.01 -29.06
CA GLY A 521 -21.18 -25.66 -30.38
C GLY A 521 -21.74 -27.05 -30.11
N LYS A 522 -23.04 -27.28 -30.36
CA LYS A 522 -23.73 -28.54 -30.03
C LYS A 522 -23.21 -29.73 -30.85
N GLY A 523 -23.15 -30.91 -30.22
CA GLY A 523 -23.17 -32.22 -30.90
C GLY A 523 -22.34 -33.30 -30.20
N GLY A 524 -22.90 -34.50 -30.09
CA GLY A 524 -22.16 -35.77 -29.89
C GLY A 524 -21.84 -36.19 -28.45
N GLU A 525 -22.68 -37.08 -27.92
CA GLU A 525 -22.34 -38.35 -27.23
C GLU A 525 -21.42 -38.40 -25.99
N GLU A 526 -21.51 -39.54 -25.31
CA GLU A 526 -20.91 -39.87 -24.02
C GLU A 526 -19.86 -40.98 -24.22
N GLU A 527 -18.66 -40.83 -23.67
CA GLU A 527 -17.72 -41.92 -23.40
C GLU A 527 -17.01 -41.63 -22.06
N GLU A 528 -16.85 -42.67 -21.24
CA GLU A 528 -16.09 -42.59 -19.98
C GLU A 528 -14.58 -42.66 -20.27
N GLY A 529 -13.78 -41.98 -19.44
CA GLY A 529 -12.32 -42.01 -19.54
C GLY A 529 -11.66 -41.35 -18.34
N ASP A 530 -10.96 -42.15 -17.54
CA ASP A 530 -10.14 -41.68 -16.43
C ASP A 530 -9.02 -40.73 -16.90
N ALA A 531 -8.70 -39.73 -16.08
CA ALA A 531 -7.63 -38.78 -16.34
C ALA A 531 -6.93 -38.37 -15.03
N GLU A 532 -5.74 -38.93 -14.85
CA GLU A 532 -4.88 -38.89 -13.65
C GLU A 532 -4.62 -37.47 -13.07
N GLU A 533 -4.66 -37.36 -11.74
CA GLU A 533 -4.33 -36.12 -11.01
C GLU A 533 -2.83 -36.07 -10.66
N GLU A 534 -1.99 -35.58 -11.59
CA GLU A 534 -0.55 -35.42 -11.33
C GLU A 534 -0.24 -34.25 -10.38
N GLY A 535 0.03 -34.59 -9.11
CA GLY A 535 0.61 -33.70 -8.11
C GLY A 535 2.14 -33.85 -7.95
N GLU A 536 2.89 -32.80 -8.30
CA GLU A 536 4.27 -32.57 -7.83
C GLU A 536 4.21 -31.63 -6.60
N ARG A 537 4.22 -32.14 -5.37
CA ARG A 537 5.35 -32.70 -4.59
C ARG A 537 6.57 -31.76 -4.50
N GLY A 538 6.80 -31.27 -3.28
CA GLY A 538 8.08 -30.70 -2.88
C GLY A 538 9.10 -31.80 -2.57
N VAL A 539 10.39 -31.46 -2.66
CA VAL A 539 11.49 -32.40 -2.41
C VAL A 539 11.77 -32.50 -0.91
N GLY A 540 11.61 -33.70 -0.35
CA GLY A 540 12.07 -34.07 0.99
C GLY A 540 13.51 -34.58 0.99
N VAL A 541 14.17 -34.49 2.14
CA VAL A 541 15.59 -34.87 2.34
C VAL A 541 15.77 -36.39 2.30
N ASP A 542 16.89 -36.86 1.74
CA ASP A 542 17.28 -38.28 1.74
C ASP A 542 17.48 -38.83 3.17
N GLY A 543 16.92 -40.00 3.45
CA GLY A 543 17.22 -40.80 4.63
C GLY A 543 18.31 -41.84 4.34
N VAL A 544 19.13 -42.17 5.34
CA VAL A 544 20.13 -43.24 5.25
C VAL A 544 19.51 -44.57 5.68
N ASP A 545 19.90 -45.66 5.01
CA ASP A 545 19.44 -47.01 5.31
C ASP A 545 19.73 -47.46 6.75
N GLU A 546 18.83 -48.27 7.31
CA GLU A 546 19.20 -49.60 7.79
C GLU A 546 17.98 -50.54 7.72
N ALA A 547 18.21 -51.84 7.55
CA ALA A 547 17.19 -52.83 7.21
C ALA A 547 17.05 -53.93 8.27
N GLN A 548 15.85 -54.54 8.32
CA GLN A 548 15.49 -55.92 8.73
C GLN A 548 16.29 -56.60 9.86
N VAL A 549 15.62 -57.25 10.82
CA VAL A 549 15.09 -58.63 10.68
C VAL A 549 14.17 -58.88 11.91
N VAL A 550 12.86 -59.17 11.74
CA VAL A 550 12.21 -60.51 11.80
C VAL A 550 12.74 -61.38 12.96
N ASP A 551 12.01 -61.75 14.01
CA ASP A 551 10.58 -62.11 14.17
C ASP A 551 9.79 -61.20 15.13
#